data_AF-A0A1C3K1H1-F1
#
_entry.id   AF-A0A1C3K1H1-F1
#
_cell.length_a   1.000
_cell.length_b   1.000
_cell.length_c   1.000
_cell.angle_alpha   90.00
_cell.angle_beta   90.00
_cell.angle_gamma   90.00
#
_symmetry.space_group_name_H-M   'P 1'
#
loop_
_entity.id
_entity.type
_entity.pdbx_description
1 polymer ?
#
loop_
_entity_poly.entity_id
_entity_poly.type
_entity_poly.pdbx_seq_one_letter_code
_entity_poly.pdbx_strand_id
1 'polypeptide(L)'
;MDDDNQKSNTISSMFDILRDAELRANIWHFSKARAVLPALADKPLFGFSRQFQLPADFLRLIQIGGRRCNPRPEVDGWYSLEEGRILISQDGPLRIRYVKRVEDVTLFDALFVEAFACRLAMESAETLTNSGTKRQLAQGEYQQAMAQARRMNAIERPVVTTADDTWLEARR
;
A
#
# COMPACT_ATOMS: atom_id res chain seq x y z
N MET A 1 -7.43 27.72 25.19
CA MET A 1 -8.28 26.52 24.98
C MET A 1 -8.61 26.33 23.50
N ASP A 2 -8.72 27.41 22.69
CA ASP A 2 -8.98 27.28 21.24
C ASP A 2 -7.79 26.80 20.39
N ASP A 3 -6.55 27.21 20.72
CA ASP A 3 -5.35 26.81 19.96
C ASP A 3 -5.11 25.29 19.95
N ASP A 4 -5.39 24.61 21.07
CA ASP A 4 -5.20 23.16 21.17
C ASP A 4 -6.25 22.42 20.33
N ASN A 5 -7.47 22.96 20.25
CA ASN A 5 -8.53 22.43 19.42
C ASN A 5 -8.20 22.61 17.93
N GLN A 6 -7.64 23.76 17.53
CA GLN A 6 -7.20 24.00 16.15
C GLN A 6 -6.08 23.04 15.73
N LYS A 7 -5.08 22.82 16.58
CA LYS A 7 -3.98 21.87 16.33
C LYS A 7 -4.51 20.44 16.19
N SER A 8 -5.38 20.02 17.11
CA SER A 8 -5.97 18.68 17.11
C SER A 8 -6.84 18.44 15.87
N ASN A 9 -7.69 19.40 15.50
CA ASN A 9 -8.54 19.32 14.32
C ASN A 9 -7.71 19.25 13.03
N THR A 10 -6.64 20.03 12.95
CA THR A 10 -5.73 20.02 11.79
C THR A 10 -5.13 18.64 11.60
N ILE A 11 -4.51 18.07 12.63
CA ILE A 11 -3.88 16.74 12.55
C ILE A 11 -4.92 15.65 12.25
N SER A 12 -6.07 15.69 12.92
CA SER A 12 -7.14 14.71 12.75
C SER A 12 -7.65 14.68 11.30
N SER A 13 -7.79 15.85 10.66
CA SER A 13 -8.26 15.95 9.27
C SER A 13 -7.32 15.33 8.24
N MET A 14 -6.02 15.27 8.54
CA MET A 14 -4.99 14.75 7.62
C MET A 14 -4.49 13.35 7.97
N PHE A 15 -4.80 12.85 9.18
CA PHE A 15 -4.33 11.55 9.67
C PHE A 15 -4.70 10.40 8.73
N ASP A 16 -5.99 10.23 8.42
CA ASP A 16 -6.44 9.11 7.59
C ASP A 16 -5.91 9.20 6.15
N ILE A 17 -5.86 10.42 5.60
CA ILE A 17 -5.38 10.69 4.23
C ILE A 17 -3.90 10.31 4.11
N LEU A 18 -3.08 10.78 5.07
CA LEU A 18 -1.65 10.51 5.06
C LEU A 18 -1.34 9.05 5.39
N ARG A 19 -2.10 8.42 6.31
CA ARG A 19 -1.98 6.99 6.60
C ARG A 19 -2.19 6.16 5.34
N ASP A 20 -3.30 6.38 4.65
CA ASP A 20 -3.64 5.64 3.43
C ASP A 20 -2.60 5.88 2.33
N ALA A 21 -2.08 7.12 2.21
CA ALA A 21 -1.02 7.46 1.27
C ALA A 21 0.30 6.72 1.56
N GLU A 22 0.74 6.69 2.82
CA GLU A 22 1.99 6.02 3.22
C GLU A 22 1.89 4.50 3.12
N LEU A 23 0.73 3.94 3.49
CA LEU A 23 0.43 2.52 3.30
C LEU A 23 0.41 2.16 1.81
N ARG A 24 -0.19 2.98 0.94
CA ARG A 24 -0.21 2.73 -0.51
C ARG A 24 1.18 2.86 -1.14
N ALA A 25 1.99 3.81 -0.69
CA ALA A 25 3.31 4.09 -1.26
C ALA A 25 4.28 2.91 -1.12
N ASN A 26 4.22 2.17 -0.01
CA ASN A 26 5.16 1.09 0.31
C ASN A 26 4.45 -0.21 0.68
N ILE A 27 5.06 -1.34 0.35
CA ILE A 27 4.49 -2.65 0.74
C ILE A 27 5.04 -3.00 2.13
N TRP A 28 4.32 -2.56 3.17
CA TRP A 28 4.63 -2.86 4.57
C TRP A 28 4.18 -4.26 4.98
N HIS A 29 4.94 -4.94 5.83
CA HIS A 29 4.58 -6.29 6.26
C HIS A 29 3.23 -6.38 6.96
N PHE A 30 2.96 -5.47 7.90
CA PHE A 30 1.72 -5.43 8.69
C PHE A 30 0.47 -5.08 7.87
N SER A 31 0.63 -4.44 6.71
CA SER A 31 -0.48 -4.06 5.82
C SER A 31 -0.72 -5.04 4.68
N LYS A 32 0.04 -6.13 4.56
CA LYS A 32 -0.21 -7.15 3.53
C LYS A 32 -1.40 -8.02 3.92
N ALA A 33 -2.33 -8.18 2.99
CA ALA A 33 -3.47 -9.07 3.12
C ALA A 33 -3.63 -9.98 1.90
N ARG A 34 -4.46 -11.02 2.06
CA ARG A 34 -4.85 -11.98 1.02
C ARG A 34 -6.35 -12.02 0.92
N ALA A 35 -6.87 -12.16 -0.29
CA ALA A 35 -8.29 -12.36 -0.54
C ALA A 35 -8.51 -13.32 -1.70
N VAL A 36 -9.66 -14.00 -1.67
CA VAL A 36 -10.17 -14.84 -2.75
C VAL A 36 -11.47 -14.20 -3.22
N LEU A 37 -11.47 -13.66 -4.43
CA LEU A 37 -12.57 -12.86 -4.95
C LEU A 37 -13.44 -13.72 -5.87
N PRO A 38 -14.74 -13.89 -5.60
CA PRO A 38 -15.65 -14.51 -6.56
C PRO A 38 -15.83 -13.60 -7.78
N ALA A 39 -16.02 -14.21 -8.95
CA ALA A 39 -16.38 -13.45 -10.15
C ALA A 39 -17.76 -12.80 -9.97
N LEU A 40 -17.89 -11.55 -10.39
CA LEU A 40 -19.20 -10.90 -10.43
C LEU A 40 -20.04 -11.48 -11.58
N ALA A 41 -21.37 -11.40 -11.43
CA ALA A 41 -22.31 -11.84 -12.46
C ALA A 41 -22.18 -10.99 -13.73
N ASP A 42 -22.09 -9.67 -13.56
CA ASP A 42 -21.90 -8.72 -14.65
C ASP A 42 -20.48 -8.82 -15.21
N LYS A 43 -20.36 -8.69 -16.52
CA LYS A 43 -19.07 -8.64 -17.23
C LYS A 43 -18.70 -7.20 -17.59
N PRO A 44 -17.41 -6.91 -17.80
CA PRO A 44 -17.00 -5.64 -18.42
C PRO A 44 -17.64 -5.45 -19.80
N LEU A 45 -17.84 -4.20 -20.20
CA LEU A 45 -18.44 -3.88 -21.50
C LEU A 45 -17.59 -4.36 -22.69
N PHE A 46 -16.26 -4.27 -22.56
CA PHE A 46 -15.30 -4.71 -23.57
C PHE A 46 -13.92 -4.97 -22.93
N GLY A 47 -12.98 -5.50 -23.71
CA GLY A 47 -11.58 -5.72 -23.32
C GLY A 47 -11.36 -6.98 -22.47
N PHE A 48 -11.96 -7.03 -21.28
CA PHE A 48 -11.79 -8.13 -20.32
C PHE A 48 -13.04 -9.02 -20.23
N SER A 49 -12.85 -10.30 -19.91
CA SER A 49 -13.98 -11.26 -19.85
C SER A 49 -14.65 -11.37 -18.48
N ARG A 50 -13.97 -10.96 -17.40
CA ARG A 50 -14.45 -11.04 -16.01
C ARG A 50 -14.09 -9.78 -15.21
N GLN A 51 -14.85 -9.54 -14.15
CA GLN A 51 -14.56 -8.55 -13.13
C GLN A 51 -14.82 -9.08 -11.72
N PHE A 52 -14.10 -8.55 -10.75
CA PHE A 52 -14.13 -8.99 -9.36
C PHE A 52 -14.14 -7.78 -8.42
N GLN A 53 -14.95 -7.82 -7.36
CA GLN A 53 -15.02 -6.75 -6.37
C GLN A 53 -13.78 -6.77 -5.46
N LEU A 54 -13.08 -5.65 -5.31
CA LEU A 54 -11.98 -5.54 -4.36
C LEU A 54 -12.51 -5.42 -2.92
N PRO A 55 -11.72 -5.85 -1.92
CA PRO A 55 -12.00 -5.60 -0.51
C PRO A 55 -12.19 -4.11 -0.19
N ALA A 56 -13.04 -3.78 0.78
CA ALA A 56 -13.33 -2.39 1.16
C ALA A 56 -12.12 -1.65 1.75
N ASP A 57 -11.17 -2.39 2.31
CA ASP A 57 -9.90 -1.91 2.85
C ASP A 57 -8.78 -1.90 1.80
N PHE A 58 -9.06 -2.15 0.51
CA PHE A 58 -8.03 -2.21 -0.51
C PHE A 58 -7.33 -0.86 -0.76
N LEU A 59 -6.00 -0.83 -0.66
CA LEU A 59 -5.18 0.33 -0.98
C LEU A 59 -4.26 0.13 -2.18
N ARG A 60 -3.75 -1.09 -2.43
CA ARG A 60 -2.83 -1.34 -3.57
C ARG A 60 -2.73 -2.82 -3.91
N LEU A 61 -2.69 -3.15 -5.19
CA LEU A 61 -2.47 -4.52 -5.64
C LEU A 61 -0.98 -4.92 -5.56
N ILE A 62 -0.71 -6.15 -5.11
CA ILE A 62 0.65 -6.72 -5.04
C ILE A 62 0.79 -7.90 -6.01
N GLN A 63 -0.16 -8.83 -5.99
CA GLN A 63 -0.15 -10.04 -6.80
C GLN A 63 -1.56 -10.49 -7.17
N ILE A 64 -1.69 -11.11 -8.34
CA ILE A 64 -2.86 -11.89 -8.76
C ILE A 64 -2.37 -13.30 -9.13
N GLY A 65 -2.98 -14.34 -8.58
CA GLY A 65 -2.66 -15.73 -8.95
C GLY A 65 -1.20 -16.14 -8.76
N GLY A 66 -0.45 -15.43 -7.91
CA GLY A 66 1.00 -15.62 -7.72
C GLY A 66 1.90 -14.74 -8.58
N ARG A 67 1.39 -14.18 -9.69
CA ARG A 67 2.11 -13.21 -10.53
C ARG A 67 2.15 -11.85 -9.85
N ARG A 68 3.34 -11.22 -9.80
CA ARG A 68 3.54 -9.85 -9.29
C ARG A 68 2.91 -8.83 -10.23
N CYS A 69 2.17 -7.91 -9.65
CA CYS A 69 1.63 -6.75 -10.34
C CYS A 69 2.63 -5.61 -10.17
N ASN A 70 3.44 -5.36 -11.20
CA ASN A 70 4.39 -4.26 -11.17
C ASN A 70 3.71 -2.95 -11.59
N PRO A 71 4.05 -1.81 -10.97
CA PRO A 71 3.53 -0.49 -11.34
C PRO A 71 4.21 0.09 -12.59
N ARG A 72 5.21 -0.61 -13.16
CA ARG A 72 5.77 -0.21 -14.46
C ARG A 72 4.77 -0.62 -15.54
N PRO A 73 4.59 0.19 -16.60
CA PRO A 73 3.87 -0.25 -17.79
C PRO A 73 4.64 -1.44 -18.37
N GLU A 74 4.31 -2.65 -17.93
CA GLU A 74 4.62 -3.85 -18.68
C GLU A 74 3.76 -3.80 -19.95
N VAL A 75 4.30 -4.35 -21.02
CA VAL A 75 3.66 -4.47 -22.35
C VAL A 75 2.33 -5.25 -22.28
N ASP A 76 2.05 -5.86 -21.14
CA ASP A 76 0.96 -6.78 -20.92
C ASP A 76 -0.12 -6.08 -20.06
N GLY A 77 -1.14 -5.53 -20.71
CA GLY A 77 -2.35 -4.97 -20.08
C GLY A 77 -3.31 -6.06 -19.61
N TRP A 78 -2.79 -7.09 -18.95
CA TRP A 78 -3.54 -8.32 -18.62
C TRP A 78 -4.55 -8.16 -17.49
N TYR A 79 -4.54 -7.02 -16.79
CA TYR A 79 -5.57 -6.63 -15.82
C TYR A 79 -5.76 -5.11 -15.81
N SER A 80 -6.92 -4.67 -15.32
CA SER A 80 -7.22 -3.26 -15.04
C SER A 80 -7.86 -3.10 -13.66
N LEU A 81 -7.67 -1.94 -13.02
CA LEU A 81 -8.30 -1.57 -11.76
C LEU A 81 -9.24 -0.39 -12.00
N GLU A 82 -10.54 -0.62 -11.87
CA GLU A 82 -11.59 0.35 -12.23
C GLU A 82 -12.69 0.31 -11.18
N GLU A 83 -13.08 1.48 -10.64
CA GLU A 83 -14.21 1.61 -9.70
C GLU A 83 -14.20 0.63 -8.50
N GLY A 84 -13.01 0.34 -7.96
CA GLY A 84 -12.88 -0.64 -6.87
C GLY A 84 -13.07 -2.09 -7.30
N ARG A 85 -12.95 -2.37 -8.60
CA ARG A 85 -12.97 -3.72 -9.19
C ARG A 85 -11.65 -4.01 -9.88
N ILE A 86 -11.37 -5.29 -10.04
CA ILE A 86 -10.32 -5.76 -10.92
C ILE A 86 -10.94 -6.45 -12.12
N LEU A 87 -10.53 -6.01 -13.31
CA LEU A 87 -10.93 -6.58 -14.60
C LEU A 87 -9.78 -7.42 -15.12
N ILE A 88 -10.08 -8.65 -15.57
CA ILE A 88 -9.08 -9.60 -16.04
C ILE A 88 -9.75 -10.67 -16.91
N SER A 89 -9.03 -11.19 -17.89
CA SER A 89 -9.50 -12.28 -18.76
C SER A 89 -9.17 -13.67 -18.20
N GLN A 90 -9.48 -13.88 -16.92
CA GLN A 90 -9.26 -15.13 -16.19
C GLN A 90 -10.52 -15.51 -15.40
N ASP A 91 -10.90 -16.78 -15.41
CA ASP A 91 -12.02 -17.27 -14.61
C ASP A 91 -11.71 -17.27 -13.09
N GLY A 92 -12.77 -17.13 -12.30
CA GLY A 92 -12.69 -17.06 -10.85
C GLY A 92 -12.64 -18.42 -10.14
N PRO A 93 -12.39 -18.42 -8.81
CA PRO A 93 -12.18 -17.24 -7.99
C PRO A 93 -10.75 -16.70 -8.05
N LEU A 94 -10.61 -15.37 -8.02
CA LEU A 94 -9.34 -14.68 -8.17
C LEU A 94 -8.60 -14.57 -6.84
N ARG A 95 -7.40 -15.15 -6.74
CA ARG A 95 -6.55 -15.05 -5.56
C ARG A 95 -5.66 -13.82 -5.66
N ILE A 96 -5.75 -12.90 -4.70
CA ILE A 96 -4.93 -11.69 -4.68
C ILE A 96 -4.09 -11.58 -3.41
N ARG A 97 -2.94 -10.90 -3.54
CA ARG A 97 -2.26 -10.24 -2.42
C ARG A 97 -2.33 -8.74 -2.64
N TYR A 98 -2.61 -7.99 -1.58
CA TYR A 98 -2.82 -6.55 -1.65
C TYR A 98 -2.33 -5.88 -0.36
N VAL A 99 -2.14 -4.56 -0.43
CA VAL A 99 -2.00 -3.69 0.73
C VAL A 99 -3.40 -3.33 1.18
N LYS A 100 -3.73 -3.65 2.44
CA LYS A 100 -4.95 -3.21 3.10
C LYS A 100 -4.74 -1.93 3.89
N ARG A 101 -5.82 -1.19 4.09
CA ARG A 101 -5.94 -0.13 5.10
C ARG A 101 -5.92 -0.79 6.47
N VAL A 102 -4.99 -0.36 7.31
CA VAL A 102 -4.91 -0.78 8.70
C VAL A 102 -5.30 0.42 9.54
N GLU A 103 -6.43 0.35 10.23
CA GLU A 103 -6.93 1.47 11.06
C GLU A 103 -6.50 1.33 12.52
N ASP A 104 -6.29 0.09 12.97
CA ASP A 104 -5.76 -0.21 14.30
C ASP A 104 -4.27 0.16 14.36
N VAL A 105 -3.99 1.29 15.02
CA VAL A 105 -2.64 1.83 15.20
C VAL A 105 -1.73 0.92 16.02
N THR A 106 -2.28 -0.01 16.82
CA THR A 106 -1.48 -0.96 17.60
C THR A 106 -0.80 -2.01 16.72
N LEU A 107 -1.29 -2.18 15.49
CA LEU A 107 -0.70 -3.08 14.49
C LEU A 107 0.38 -2.41 13.64
N PHE A 108 0.62 -1.12 13.83
CA PHE A 108 1.61 -0.41 13.03
C PHE A 108 3.02 -0.83 13.44
N ASP A 109 3.86 -1.02 12.44
CA ASP A 109 5.28 -1.23 12.67
C ASP A 109 5.89 0.01 13.37
N ALA A 110 6.80 -0.21 14.31
CA ALA A 110 7.37 0.87 15.11
C ALA A 110 8.12 1.91 14.26
N LEU A 111 8.83 1.48 13.20
CA LEU A 111 9.53 2.40 12.31
C LEU A 111 8.57 3.10 11.34
N PHE A 112 7.45 2.47 11.00
CA PHE A 112 6.37 3.14 10.30
C PHE A 112 5.75 4.25 11.15
N VAL A 113 5.52 4.01 12.44
CA VAL A 113 4.98 5.02 13.37
C VAL A 113 5.86 6.27 13.39
N GLU A 114 7.18 6.09 13.52
CA GLU A 114 8.14 7.21 13.52
C GLU A 114 8.07 8.01 12.22
N ALA A 115 8.15 7.31 11.08
CA ALA A 115 8.09 7.98 9.77
C ALA A 115 6.75 8.67 9.53
N PHE A 116 5.64 8.07 9.98
CA PHE A 116 4.31 8.63 9.85
C PHE A 116 4.12 9.88 10.73
N ALA A 117 4.69 9.87 11.95
CA ALA A 117 4.72 11.04 12.82
C ALA A 117 5.48 12.22 12.16
N CYS A 118 6.65 11.96 11.58
CA CYS A 118 7.39 12.99 10.82
C CYS A 118 6.59 13.50 9.61
N ARG A 119 5.85 12.63 8.93
CA ARG A 119 4.99 13.03 7.79
C ARG A 119 3.87 13.98 8.22
N LEU A 120 3.22 13.69 9.35
CA LEU A 120 2.18 14.54 9.95
C LEU A 120 2.77 15.88 10.41
N ALA A 121 3.94 15.86 11.05
CA ALA A 121 4.64 17.08 11.46
C ALA A 121 4.98 17.96 10.26
N MET A 122 5.49 17.36 9.16
CA MET A 122 5.82 18.08 7.94
C MET A 122 4.59 18.74 7.29
N GLU A 123 3.46 18.03 7.22
CA GLU A 123 2.24 18.57 6.59
C GLU A 123 1.56 19.63 7.46
N SER A 124 1.66 19.51 8.78
CA SER A 124 1.08 20.47 9.73
C SER A 124 2.00 21.67 10.04
N ALA A 125 3.30 21.59 9.73
CA ALA A 125 4.29 22.59 10.14
C ALA A 125 3.95 24.02 9.67
N GLU A 126 3.55 24.21 8.43
CA GLU A 126 3.19 25.53 7.91
C GLU A 126 1.94 26.08 8.58
N THR A 127 0.87 25.27 8.64
CA THR A 127 -0.42 25.64 9.25
C THR A 127 -0.28 25.98 10.73
N LEU A 128 0.56 25.26 11.47
CA LEU A 128 0.67 25.41 12.92
C LEU A 128 1.76 26.38 13.38
N THR A 129 2.80 26.59 12.58
CA THR A 129 3.98 27.34 13.02
C THR A 129 4.37 28.50 12.12
N ASN A 130 3.73 28.64 10.96
CA ASN A 130 4.01 29.66 9.95
C ASN A 130 5.51 29.74 9.57
N SER A 131 6.22 28.61 9.62
CA SER A 131 7.68 28.54 9.43
C SER A 131 8.07 27.47 8.41
N GLY A 132 8.53 27.92 7.24
CA GLY A 132 9.07 27.03 6.21
C GLY A 132 10.33 26.27 6.68
N THR A 133 11.14 26.85 7.55
CA THR A 133 12.32 26.19 8.13
C THR A 133 11.95 24.93 8.93
N LYS A 134 10.88 25.00 9.74
CA LYS A 134 10.38 23.84 10.49
C LYS A 134 9.83 22.76 9.57
N ARG A 135 9.15 23.14 8.48
CA ARG A 135 8.71 22.20 7.43
C ARG A 135 9.91 21.49 6.80
N GLN A 136 10.97 22.22 6.45
CA GLN A 136 12.17 21.65 5.84
C GLN A 136 12.92 20.70 6.79
N LEU A 137 12.99 21.03 8.09
CA LEU A 137 13.59 20.14 9.09
C LEU A 137 12.78 18.83 9.22
N ALA A 138 11.46 18.94 9.38
CA ALA A 138 10.56 17.79 9.45
C ALA A 138 10.61 16.92 8.17
N GLN A 139 10.82 17.54 7.00
CA GLN A 139 11.05 16.83 5.75
C GLN A 139 12.34 16.00 5.78
N GLY A 140 13.42 16.56 6.34
CA GLY A 140 14.69 15.85 6.51
C GLY A 140 14.55 14.65 7.44
N GLU A 141 13.90 14.82 8.58
CA GLU A 141 13.61 13.74 9.54
C GLU A 141 12.73 12.65 8.90
N TYR A 142 11.67 13.04 8.19
CA TYR A 142 10.81 12.11 7.45
C TYR A 142 11.59 11.25 6.45
N GLN A 143 12.49 11.87 5.68
CA GLN A 143 13.31 11.14 4.71
C GLN A 143 14.21 10.10 5.37
N GLN A 144 14.82 10.44 6.51
CA GLN A 144 15.68 9.53 7.28
C GLN A 144 14.87 8.38 7.87
N ALA A 145 13.75 8.68 8.54
CA ALA A 145 12.87 7.68 9.14
C ALA A 145 12.32 6.71 8.08
N MET A 146 11.86 7.23 6.93
CA MET A 146 11.37 6.39 5.83
C MET A 146 12.47 5.51 5.23
N ALA A 147 13.70 6.01 5.10
CA ALA A 147 14.81 5.21 4.60
C ALA A 147 15.11 4.02 5.52
N GLN A 148 15.13 4.26 6.83
CA GLN A 148 15.31 3.22 7.84
C GLN A 148 14.16 2.20 7.84
N ALA A 149 12.92 2.69 7.87
CA ALA A 149 11.72 1.85 7.89
C ALA A 149 11.64 0.95 6.65
N ARG A 150 11.90 1.51 5.45
CA ARG A 150 11.95 0.73 4.21
C ARG A 150 13.05 -0.31 4.21
N ARG A 151 14.22 0.00 4.77
CA ARG A 151 15.34 -0.93 4.85
C ARG A 151 14.98 -2.12 5.75
N MET A 152 14.41 -1.90 6.92
CA MET A 152 14.05 -3.00 7.83
C MET A 152 12.94 -3.86 7.24
N ASN A 153 11.89 -3.21 6.71
CA ASN A 153 10.81 -3.87 5.98
C ASN A 153 11.27 -4.61 4.71
N ALA A 154 12.47 -4.33 4.18
CA ALA A 154 13.08 -5.11 3.10
C ALA A 154 13.86 -6.33 3.62
N ILE A 155 14.57 -6.18 4.74
CA ILE A 155 15.36 -7.26 5.38
C ILE A 155 14.45 -8.38 5.88
N GLU A 156 13.27 -8.05 6.41
CA GLU A 156 12.30 -9.03 6.91
C GLU A 156 11.59 -9.82 5.81
N ARG A 157 11.89 -9.56 4.54
CA ARG A 157 11.33 -10.34 3.43
C ARG A 157 12.10 -11.65 3.29
N PRO A 158 11.41 -12.80 3.39
CA PRO A 158 12.07 -14.07 3.13
C PRO A 158 12.56 -14.11 1.69
N VAL A 159 13.71 -14.75 1.48
CA VAL A 159 14.19 -15.08 0.12
C VAL A 159 13.10 -15.91 -0.55
N VAL A 160 12.54 -15.38 -1.63
CA VAL A 160 11.66 -16.17 -2.48
C VAL A 160 12.57 -16.98 -3.38
N THR A 161 12.68 -18.28 -3.13
CA THR A 161 13.18 -19.21 -4.14
C THR A 161 12.21 -19.12 -5.32
N THR A 162 12.68 -18.56 -6.43
CA THR A 162 11.98 -18.74 -7.70
C THR A 162 11.94 -20.24 -7.92
N ALA A 163 10.75 -20.80 -8.18
CA ALA A 163 10.60 -22.20 -8.53
C ALA A 163 11.19 -22.46 -9.93
N ASP A 164 12.52 -22.35 -10.04
CA ASP A 164 13.33 -22.79 -11.18
C ASP A 164 14.16 -24.04 -10.84
N ASP A 165 14.17 -24.47 -9.56
CA ASP A 165 14.91 -25.67 -9.14
C ASP A 165 14.24 -26.99 -9.59
N THR A 166 12.96 -26.95 -10.02
CA THR A 166 12.25 -28.15 -10.52
C THR A 166 12.84 -28.69 -11.83
N TRP A 167 13.54 -27.87 -12.63
CA TRP A 167 14.18 -28.33 -13.88
C TRP A 167 15.58 -28.93 -13.67
N LEU A 168 16.25 -28.65 -12.56
CA LEU A 168 17.59 -29.19 -12.25
C LEU A 168 17.52 -30.56 -11.55
N GLU A 169 16.42 -30.87 -10.86
CA GLU A 169 16.23 -32.18 -10.20
C GLU A 169 15.71 -33.28 -11.14
N ALA A 170 15.10 -32.93 -12.28
CA ALA A 170 14.56 -33.89 -13.25
C ALA A 170 15.62 -34.55 -14.16
N ARG A 171 16.91 -34.32 -13.90
CA ARG A 171 18.01 -34.76 -14.78
C ARG A 171 19.08 -35.60 -14.08
N ARG A 172 18.73 -36.24 -12.95
CA ARG A 172 19.53 -37.32 -12.34
C ARG A 172 18.89 -38.68 -12.55
#